data_AF-A0A954TYZ3-F1
#
_entry.id   AF-A0A954TYZ3-F1
#
_cell.length_a   1.000
_cell.length_b   1.000
_cell.length_c   1.000
_cell.angle_alpha   90.00
_cell.angle_beta   90.00
_cell.angle_gamma   90.00
#
_symmetry.space_group_name_H-M   'P 1'
#
loop_
_entity.id
_entity.type
_entity.pdbx_description
1 polymer ?
#
loop_
_entity_poly.entity_id
_entity_poly.type
_entity_poly.pdbx_seq_one_letter_code
_entity_poly.pdbx_strand_id
1 'polypeptide(L)'
;MPVLNLHRIFTPQSVAVIGGSKQAGSVGHTVLQNLTSGGFTGDIFPVNPKYEEINGMPCFRSVADLPSEIDMAVICTPAKTVPDIVRQCGEAGILGLVILSAGFREANEAGQILQAELADAQKSFDGMRIVGPNCLGVIAPHSALNASFAQAMPPKGHVAFISQSGALCTSVLDWAIQEQIGFSHFVSVGNMMDVGIADLIDYFDNDGHTESIILYVESVNEARDFMSASRVFTRNKPIIAYKAGRFAESAKAAASHTGAMAGVDSVYEAALARAGIVRVFEVDDLFDCAELLARQKVPHGPHLAIVTNAGGPGVMATDALLDRQGKLAQLTPETIQKLNGHLPAAWSHSNPVDVLGDAPPERYAVAVETVLADPTVDGVLVVLSPQAMTDPTAAAEAVIAAAKHTSKPLLAAWMGGGSVRAGIEHFNAAGIPTYSSPEKGVRAFMHLVSYGRNREVLYETPREVPLEFPLDRVKLRAVFDTILSEGHDILTENT
;
A
#
# COMPACT_ATOMS: atom_id res chain seq x y z
N MET A 1 10.31 -8.37 20.93
CA MET A 1 9.01 -8.77 20.35
C MET A 1 8.55 -7.63 19.46
N PRO A 2 8.29 -7.87 18.16
CA PRO A 2 8.11 -6.82 17.16
C PRO A 2 6.95 -5.85 17.46
N VAL A 3 5.92 -6.30 18.17
CA VAL A 3 4.72 -5.49 18.46
C VAL A 3 4.66 -4.85 19.86
N LEU A 4 5.68 -5.05 20.70
CA LEU A 4 5.68 -4.55 22.09
C LEU A 4 5.47 -3.03 22.12
N ASN A 5 4.56 -2.55 22.99
CA ASN A 5 4.22 -1.14 23.21
C ASN A 5 3.71 -0.33 21.99
N LEU A 6 3.45 -0.94 20.84
CA LEU A 6 2.84 -0.22 19.70
C LEU A 6 1.41 0.25 19.98
N HIS A 7 0.67 -0.42 20.86
CA HIS A 7 -0.64 0.03 21.32
C HIS A 7 -0.59 1.42 21.99
N ARG A 8 0.54 1.78 22.61
CA ARG A 8 0.74 3.13 23.17
C ARG A 8 0.80 4.19 22.09
N ILE A 9 1.21 3.84 20.87
CA ILE A 9 1.31 4.76 19.74
C ILE A 9 -0.02 4.85 18.97
N PHE A 10 -0.72 3.73 18.77
CA PHE A 10 -1.92 3.69 17.90
C PHE A 10 -3.26 3.79 18.63
N THR A 11 -3.28 3.49 19.93
CA THR A 11 -4.47 3.60 20.80
C THR A 11 -4.18 4.31 22.14
N PRO A 12 -3.44 5.45 22.16
CA PRO A 12 -3.14 6.16 23.39
C PRO A 12 -4.40 6.74 24.03
N GLN A 13 -4.41 6.82 25.37
CA GLN A 13 -5.36 7.60 26.15
C GLN A 13 -4.79 8.96 26.56
N SER A 14 -3.48 9.16 26.43
CA SER A 14 -2.79 10.41 26.75
C SER A 14 -1.63 10.68 25.77
N VAL A 15 -1.54 11.92 25.28
CA VAL A 15 -0.52 12.34 24.30
C VAL A 15 0.17 13.63 24.76
N ALA A 16 1.48 13.55 25.00
CA ALA A 16 2.32 14.73 25.18
C ALA A 16 2.84 15.26 23.84
N VAL A 17 2.68 16.56 23.57
CA VAL A 17 3.22 17.19 22.35
C VAL A 17 4.41 18.08 22.72
N ILE A 18 5.60 17.53 22.56
CA ILE A 18 6.86 18.17 22.91
C ILE A 18 7.31 19.08 21.77
N GLY A 19 7.41 20.38 22.06
CA GLY A 19 7.52 21.42 21.03
C GLY A 19 6.17 21.97 20.58
N GLY A 20 5.08 21.72 21.32
CA GLY A 20 3.79 22.36 21.10
C GLY A 20 3.91 23.89 21.05
N SER A 21 3.17 24.56 20.17
CA SER A 21 3.36 26.00 19.93
C SER A 21 2.06 26.74 19.59
N LYS A 22 2.00 28.03 19.91
CA LYS A 22 0.95 28.96 19.43
C LYS A 22 1.22 29.50 18.03
N GLN A 23 2.45 29.34 17.53
CA GLN A 23 2.85 29.91 16.25
C GLN A 23 2.22 29.13 15.10
N ALA A 24 1.27 29.77 14.43
CA ALA A 24 0.65 29.24 13.22
C ALA A 24 1.72 28.83 12.19
N GLY A 25 1.52 27.67 11.56
CA GLY A 25 2.46 27.10 10.60
C GLY A 25 3.64 26.32 11.21
N SER A 26 3.82 26.32 12.53
CA SER A 26 4.80 25.42 13.16
C SER A 26 4.25 24.00 13.30
N VAL A 27 5.13 22.99 13.18
CA VAL A 27 4.75 21.56 13.25
C VAL A 27 4.02 21.24 14.56
N GLY A 28 4.54 21.70 15.71
CA GLY A 28 3.91 21.47 17.00
C GLY A 28 2.54 22.15 17.16
N HIS A 29 2.29 23.27 16.47
CA HIS A 29 0.97 23.87 16.41
C HIS A 29 -0.01 23.01 15.61
N THR A 30 0.42 22.54 14.43
CA THR A 30 -0.40 21.68 13.56
C THR A 30 -0.76 20.36 14.25
N VAL A 31 0.18 19.70 14.94
CA VAL A 31 -0.10 18.46 15.68
C VAL A 31 -1.15 18.68 16.77
N LEU A 32 -1.03 19.75 17.56
CA LEU A 32 -2.04 20.09 18.58
C LEU A 32 -3.41 20.36 17.96
N GLN A 33 -3.44 21.08 16.84
CA GLN A 33 -4.67 21.34 16.09
C GLN A 33 -5.28 20.04 15.54
N ASN A 34 -4.46 19.12 15.04
CA ASN A 34 -4.93 17.86 14.47
C ASN A 34 -5.49 16.92 15.53
N LEU A 35 -4.87 16.83 16.71
CA LEU A 35 -5.40 16.06 17.83
C LEU A 35 -6.75 16.62 18.32
N THR A 36 -6.82 17.94 18.49
CA THR A 36 -8.05 18.60 18.98
C THR A 36 -9.18 18.61 17.96
N SER A 37 -8.91 18.98 16.70
CA SER A 37 -9.92 19.05 15.64
C SER A 37 -10.29 17.68 15.06
N GLY A 38 -9.39 16.69 15.15
CA GLY A 38 -9.64 15.30 14.75
C GLY A 38 -10.54 14.51 15.70
N GLY A 39 -10.91 15.09 16.85
CA GLY A 39 -11.81 14.47 17.83
C GLY A 39 -11.14 13.45 18.74
N PHE A 40 -9.83 13.56 18.97
CA PHE A 40 -9.13 12.72 19.95
C PHE A 40 -9.77 12.90 21.33
N THR A 41 -10.11 11.80 21.98
CA THR A 41 -10.87 11.81 23.25
C THR A 41 -9.99 11.65 24.48
N GLY A 42 -8.72 11.28 24.29
CA GLY A 42 -7.74 11.21 25.36
C GLY A 42 -7.18 12.58 25.76
N ASP A 43 -6.37 12.59 26.80
CA ASP A 43 -5.77 13.80 27.34
C ASP A 43 -4.60 14.29 26.46
N ILE A 44 -4.53 15.61 26.22
CA ILE A 44 -3.50 16.25 25.41
C ILE A 44 -2.67 17.17 26.28
N PHE A 45 -1.35 16.97 26.31
CA PHE A 45 -0.41 17.71 27.14
C PHE A 45 0.63 18.46 26.29
N PRO A 46 0.43 19.76 26.01
CA PRO A 46 1.44 20.57 25.32
C PRO A 46 2.67 20.78 26.22
N VAL A 47 3.88 20.52 25.70
CA VAL A 47 5.14 20.77 26.40
C VAL A 47 5.97 21.80 25.65
N ASN A 48 6.16 22.98 26.25
CA ASN A 48 7.01 24.04 25.73
C ASN A 48 7.39 25.03 26.86
N PRO A 49 8.70 25.26 27.13
CA PRO A 49 9.14 26.14 28.21
C PRO A 49 8.74 27.61 28.03
N LYS A 50 8.34 28.04 26.83
CA LYS A 50 7.99 29.43 26.51
C LYS A 50 6.55 29.81 26.85
N TYR A 51 5.67 28.84 27.05
CA TYR A 51 4.24 29.09 27.20
C TYR A 51 3.72 28.47 28.50
N GLU A 52 2.78 29.14 29.15
CA GLU A 52 2.05 28.59 30.32
C GLU A 52 0.74 27.90 29.90
N GLU A 53 0.22 28.23 28.72
CA GLU A 53 -1.02 27.69 28.16
C GLU A 53 -0.94 27.73 26.63
N ILE A 54 -1.50 26.75 25.92
CA ILE A 54 -1.65 26.73 24.45
C ILE A 54 -3.08 26.30 24.11
N ASN A 55 -3.81 27.11 23.32
CA ASN A 55 -5.19 26.83 22.89
C ASN A 55 -6.15 26.48 24.05
N GLY A 56 -6.01 27.14 25.22
CA GLY A 56 -6.83 26.85 26.40
C GLY A 56 -6.39 25.63 27.22
N MET A 57 -5.34 24.92 26.81
CA MET A 57 -4.75 23.79 27.53
C MET A 57 -3.52 24.24 28.35
N PRO A 58 -3.38 23.85 29.63
CA PRO A 58 -2.17 24.07 30.39
C PRO A 58 -0.94 23.55 29.66
N CYS A 59 0.13 24.34 29.60
CA CYS A 59 1.38 23.98 28.94
C CYS A 59 2.47 23.73 29.97
N PHE A 60 3.13 22.59 29.85
CA PHE A 60 4.19 22.15 30.75
C PHE A 60 5.54 22.62 30.24
N ARG A 61 6.47 22.94 31.16
CA ARG A 61 7.79 23.46 30.76
C ARG A 61 8.75 22.37 30.32
N SER A 62 8.62 21.18 30.88
CA SER A 62 9.45 20.02 30.60
C SER A 62 8.66 18.71 30.70
N VAL A 63 9.27 17.61 30.24
CA VAL A 63 8.68 16.26 30.37
C VAL A 63 8.54 15.86 31.85
N ALA A 64 9.43 16.32 32.72
CA ALA A 64 9.39 16.03 34.15
C ALA A 64 8.20 16.68 34.88
N ASP A 65 7.59 17.70 34.29
CA ASP A 65 6.41 18.38 34.85
C ASP A 65 5.09 17.69 34.47
N LEU A 66 5.13 16.73 33.54
CA LEU A 66 3.94 16.02 33.08
C LEU A 66 3.34 15.16 34.21
N PRO A 67 2.02 14.92 34.19
CA PRO A 67 1.42 13.94 35.08
C PRO A 67 1.98 12.54 34.81
N SER A 68 1.88 11.66 35.79
CA SER A 68 2.21 10.25 35.61
C SER A 68 1.32 9.60 34.54
N GLU A 69 1.83 8.56 33.88
CA GLU A 69 1.06 7.71 32.93
C GLU A 69 0.70 8.40 31.60
N ILE A 70 1.70 8.99 30.95
CA ILE A 70 1.58 9.40 29.54
C ILE A 70 1.86 8.19 28.63
N ASP A 71 0.91 7.85 27.76
CA ASP A 71 1.06 6.74 26.82
C ASP A 71 2.07 7.06 25.72
N MET A 72 1.95 8.27 25.14
CA MET A 72 2.69 8.65 23.95
C MET A 72 3.26 10.07 24.01
N ALA A 73 4.46 10.27 23.46
CA ALA A 73 4.97 11.60 23.17
C ALA A 73 5.22 11.81 21.67
N VAL A 74 4.76 12.96 21.16
CA VAL A 74 5.07 13.45 19.81
C VAL A 74 6.13 14.53 19.93
N ILE A 75 7.29 14.32 19.30
CA ILE A 75 8.45 15.21 19.39
C ILE A 75 8.58 16.04 18.12
N CYS A 76 8.44 17.36 18.28
CA CYS A 76 8.44 18.36 17.22
C CYS A 76 9.55 19.42 17.40
N THR A 77 10.61 19.10 18.14
CA THR A 77 11.71 20.03 18.50
C THR A 77 12.91 19.88 17.54
N PRO A 78 13.84 20.84 17.47
CA PRO A 78 15.03 20.70 16.64
C PRO A 78 15.82 19.42 16.95
N ALA A 79 16.32 18.72 15.92
CA ALA A 79 16.95 17.39 16.02
C ALA A 79 17.98 17.26 17.15
N LYS A 80 18.82 18.27 17.34
CA LYS A 80 19.88 18.29 18.37
C LYS A 80 19.38 18.13 19.80
N THR A 81 18.10 18.42 20.05
CA THR A 81 17.49 18.31 21.39
C THR A 81 16.83 16.95 21.62
N VAL A 82 16.62 16.17 20.56
CA VAL A 82 15.78 14.98 20.58
C VAL A 82 16.37 13.86 21.45
N PRO A 83 17.68 13.52 21.39
CA PRO A 83 18.23 12.45 22.25
C PRO A 83 18.00 12.70 23.75
N ASP A 84 18.17 13.94 24.21
CA ASP A 84 17.93 14.31 25.62
C ASP A 84 16.44 14.24 25.98
N ILE A 85 15.56 14.65 25.08
CA ILE A 85 14.11 14.52 25.26
C ILE A 85 13.70 13.05 25.35
N VAL A 86 14.27 12.18 24.52
CA VAL A 86 14.01 10.73 24.58
C VAL A 86 14.42 10.14 25.93
N ARG A 87 15.57 10.56 26.48
CA ARG A 87 15.98 10.15 27.84
C ARG A 87 14.96 10.60 28.89
N GLN A 88 14.53 11.86 28.84
CA GLN A 88 13.52 12.38 29.76
C GLN A 88 12.18 11.63 29.64
N CYS A 89 11.75 11.31 28.43
CA CYS A 89 10.57 10.48 28.19
C CYS A 89 10.72 9.10 28.84
N GLY A 90 11.85 8.44 28.65
CA GLY A 90 12.14 7.14 29.26
C GLY A 90 12.15 7.17 30.78
N GLU A 91 12.79 8.18 31.38
CA GLU A 91 12.80 8.41 32.83
C GLU A 91 11.39 8.66 33.39
N ALA A 92 10.53 9.33 32.62
CA ALA A 92 9.12 9.54 32.94
C ALA A 92 8.21 8.34 32.64
N GLY A 93 8.75 7.24 32.09
CA GLY A 93 8.00 6.03 31.74
C GLY A 93 7.19 6.11 30.44
N ILE A 94 7.45 7.11 29.60
CA ILE A 94 6.79 7.28 28.30
C ILE A 94 7.52 6.41 27.27
N LEU A 95 6.93 5.26 26.95
CA LEU A 95 7.56 4.24 26.12
C LEU A 95 7.11 4.25 24.64
N GLY A 96 6.11 5.06 24.26
CA GLY A 96 5.68 5.22 22.87
C GLY A 96 6.04 6.59 22.33
N LEU A 97 6.93 6.69 21.33
CA LEU A 97 7.39 7.97 20.79
C LEU A 97 7.14 8.07 19.28
N VAL A 98 6.77 9.27 18.84
CA VAL A 98 6.73 9.63 17.42
C VAL A 98 7.58 10.87 17.21
N ILE A 99 8.65 10.74 16.43
CA ILE A 99 9.63 11.82 16.21
C ILE A 99 9.44 12.38 14.81
N LEU A 100 8.92 13.60 14.73
CA LEU A 100 8.64 14.28 13.46
C LEU A 100 9.88 14.98 12.91
N SER A 101 10.81 15.34 13.79
CA SER A 101 11.99 16.13 13.47
C SER A 101 12.89 15.48 12.42
N ALA A 102 13.28 16.25 11.42
CA ALA A 102 14.34 15.93 10.46
C ALA A 102 15.69 16.49 10.92
N GLY A 103 16.78 16.10 10.26
CA GLY A 103 18.16 16.47 10.57
C GLY A 103 19.02 15.31 11.08
N PHE A 104 18.64 14.06 10.81
CA PHE A 104 19.34 12.85 11.26
C PHE A 104 20.14 12.24 10.09
N ARG A 105 20.15 10.89 9.94
CA ARG A 105 21.01 10.21 8.95
C ARG A 105 20.81 10.67 7.51
N GLU A 106 19.63 11.19 7.18
CA GLU A 106 19.26 11.71 5.86
C GLU A 106 19.94 13.04 5.53
N ALA A 107 20.42 13.77 6.54
CA ALA A 107 20.94 15.11 6.36
C ALA A 107 22.43 15.12 5.97
N ASN A 108 23.27 14.52 6.80
CA ASN A 108 24.74 14.44 6.63
C ASN A 108 25.37 13.52 7.70
N GLU A 109 26.70 13.41 7.71
CA GLU A 109 27.48 12.62 8.67
C GLU A 109 27.23 13.01 10.13
N ALA A 110 27.11 14.30 10.46
CA ALA A 110 26.76 14.73 11.82
C ALA A 110 25.35 14.28 12.23
N GLY A 111 24.43 14.22 11.27
CA GLY A 111 23.09 13.65 11.47
C GLY A 111 23.10 12.14 11.68
N GLN A 112 24.04 11.40 11.10
CA GLN A 112 24.24 9.96 11.38
C GLN A 112 24.70 9.73 12.82
N ILE A 113 25.67 10.53 13.30
CA ILE A 113 26.12 10.49 14.70
C ILE A 113 24.95 10.80 15.64
N LEU A 114 24.18 11.83 15.33
CA LEU A 114 23.01 12.21 16.12
C LEU A 114 21.94 11.10 16.16
N GLN A 115 21.75 10.35 15.07
CA GLN A 115 20.84 9.20 15.06
C GLN A 115 21.39 8.04 15.90
N ALA A 116 22.71 7.84 15.94
CA ALA A 116 23.32 6.84 16.81
C ALA A 116 23.11 7.20 18.30
N GLU A 117 23.29 8.47 18.67
CA GLU A 117 22.99 8.95 20.04
C GLU A 117 21.52 8.76 20.42
N LEU A 118 20.61 8.98 19.46
CA LEU A 118 19.18 8.74 19.62
C LEU A 118 18.87 7.25 19.84
N ALA A 119 19.52 6.36 19.09
CA ALA A 119 19.39 4.92 19.26
C ALA A 119 19.93 4.45 20.63
N ASP A 120 21.04 5.02 21.10
CA ASP A 120 21.59 4.69 22.43
C ASP A 120 20.67 5.16 23.56
N ALA A 121 20.05 6.33 23.40
CA ALA A 121 19.02 6.81 24.32
C ALA A 121 17.82 5.86 24.37
N GLN A 122 17.32 5.41 23.21
CA GLN A 122 16.20 4.47 23.13
C GLN A 122 16.52 3.12 23.80
N LYS A 123 17.70 2.54 23.51
CA LYS A 123 18.13 1.25 24.08
C LYS A 123 18.30 1.26 25.60
N SER A 124 18.41 2.44 26.21
CA SER A 124 18.53 2.58 27.66
C SER A 124 17.21 2.30 28.40
N PHE A 125 16.08 2.21 27.69
CA PHE A 125 14.76 2.01 28.27
C PHE A 125 14.06 0.80 27.63
N ASP A 126 13.87 -0.26 28.42
CA ASP A 126 13.25 -1.48 27.92
C ASP A 126 11.80 -1.24 27.46
N GLY A 127 11.47 -1.79 26.29
CA GLY A 127 10.18 -1.63 25.66
C GLY A 127 9.90 -0.24 25.05
N MET A 128 10.82 0.72 25.07
CA MET A 128 10.63 1.99 24.38
C MET A 128 10.59 1.79 22.86
N ARG A 129 9.57 2.31 22.21
CA ARG A 129 9.37 2.26 20.75
C ARG A 129 9.29 3.63 20.11
N ILE A 130 9.89 3.77 18.94
CA ILE A 130 10.00 5.04 18.21
C ILE A 130 9.58 4.87 16.75
N VAL A 131 8.54 5.59 16.33
CA VAL A 131 8.25 5.83 14.90
C VAL A 131 8.99 7.08 14.44
N GLY A 132 9.70 6.97 13.31
CA GLY A 132 10.59 8.01 12.79
C GLY A 132 12.08 7.70 13.04
N PRO A 133 12.94 8.72 13.22
CA PRO A 133 12.66 10.16 13.08
C PRO A 133 12.36 10.56 11.62
N ASN A 134 12.27 11.86 11.35
CA ASN A 134 12.05 12.42 10.00
C ASN A 134 10.81 11.81 9.33
N CYS A 135 9.67 11.90 10.01
CA CYS A 135 8.41 11.35 9.52
C CYS A 135 7.29 12.38 9.54
N LEU A 136 6.23 12.14 8.78
CA LEU A 136 5.01 12.95 8.83
C LEU A 136 4.26 12.76 10.17
N GLY A 137 4.39 11.57 10.77
CA GLY A 137 3.68 11.14 11.97
C GLY A 137 2.77 9.94 11.70
N VAL A 138 1.83 9.72 12.63
CA VAL A 138 0.87 8.60 12.59
C VAL A 138 -0.56 9.10 12.69
N ILE A 139 -1.46 8.43 11.98
CA ILE A 139 -2.91 8.67 12.04
C ILE A 139 -3.60 7.32 12.23
N ALA A 140 -4.49 7.23 13.21
CA ALA A 140 -5.32 6.05 13.47
C ALA A 140 -6.79 6.51 13.55
N PRO A 141 -7.54 6.47 12.44
CA PRO A 141 -8.89 7.02 12.38
C PRO A 141 -9.88 6.43 13.37
N HIS A 142 -9.78 5.13 13.66
CA HIS A 142 -10.67 4.47 14.62
C HIS A 142 -10.46 4.96 16.06
N SER A 143 -9.24 5.38 16.41
CA SER A 143 -8.87 6.00 17.70
C SER A 143 -9.06 7.52 17.72
N ALA A 144 -9.54 8.13 16.63
CA ALA A 144 -9.55 9.58 16.42
C ALA A 144 -8.17 10.25 16.65
N LEU A 145 -7.08 9.50 16.43
CA LEU A 145 -5.73 9.96 16.65
C LEU A 145 -5.16 10.52 15.34
N ASN A 146 -4.78 11.79 15.35
CA ASN A 146 -3.96 12.40 14.29
C ASN A 146 -2.72 13.04 14.91
N ALA A 147 -1.70 12.23 15.17
CA ALA A 147 -0.40 12.63 15.71
C ALA A 147 0.59 12.93 14.55
N SER A 148 0.15 13.77 13.62
CA SER A 148 0.90 14.15 12.43
C SER A 148 0.74 15.65 12.14
N PHE A 149 1.54 16.17 11.20
CA PHE A 149 1.32 17.52 10.64
C PHE A 149 0.66 17.49 9.26
N ALA A 150 -0.08 16.43 8.94
CA ALA A 150 -0.90 16.37 7.74
C ALA A 150 -2.07 17.37 7.79
N GLN A 151 -2.66 17.72 6.65
CA GLN A 151 -3.68 18.77 6.58
C GLN A 151 -5.05 18.35 7.17
N ALA A 152 -5.36 17.06 7.17
CA ALA A 152 -6.68 16.59 7.52
C ALA A 152 -6.69 15.16 8.08
N MET A 153 -7.79 14.83 8.75
CA MET A 153 -8.11 13.49 9.23
C MET A 153 -8.85 12.72 8.14
N PRO A 154 -8.37 11.54 7.70
CA PRO A 154 -9.08 10.76 6.70
C PRO A 154 -10.31 10.05 7.30
N PRO A 155 -11.26 9.60 6.46
CA PRO A 155 -12.35 8.75 6.90
C PRO A 155 -11.85 7.45 7.57
N LYS A 156 -12.69 6.88 8.44
CA LYS A 156 -12.47 5.54 8.98
C LYS A 156 -12.64 4.51 7.87
N GLY A 157 -11.72 3.55 7.78
CA GLY A 157 -11.83 2.43 6.85
C GLY A 157 -10.94 1.26 7.24
N HIS A 158 -10.54 0.48 6.24
CA HIS A 158 -9.94 -0.84 6.44
C HIS A 158 -8.54 -0.99 5.82
N VAL A 159 -8.02 0.07 5.21
CA VAL A 159 -6.70 0.09 4.57
C VAL A 159 -5.68 0.64 5.56
N ALA A 160 -4.59 -0.09 5.80
CA ALA A 160 -3.41 0.47 6.46
C ALA A 160 -2.40 0.95 5.41
N PHE A 161 -2.00 2.22 5.48
CA PHE A 161 -0.99 2.79 4.60
C PHE A 161 0.33 2.99 5.36
N ILE A 162 1.42 2.42 4.85
CA ILE A 162 2.76 2.55 5.43
C ILE A 162 3.70 3.12 4.36
N SER A 163 4.39 4.22 4.67
CA SER A 163 5.29 4.86 3.72
C SER A 163 6.58 5.37 4.36
N GLN A 164 7.69 5.13 3.66
CA GLN A 164 8.99 5.74 3.98
C GLN A 164 9.07 7.21 3.52
N SER A 165 8.24 7.63 2.57
CA SER A 165 8.22 9.01 2.05
C SER A 165 7.13 9.84 2.72
N GLY A 166 7.53 10.83 3.52
CA GLY A 166 6.61 11.80 4.14
C GLY A 166 5.93 12.74 3.14
N ALA A 167 6.63 13.13 2.07
CA ALA A 167 6.04 13.98 1.03
C ALA A 167 4.99 13.23 0.20
N LEU A 168 5.23 11.94 -0.10
CA LEU A 168 4.21 11.13 -0.76
C LEU A 168 3.00 10.94 0.14
N CYS A 169 3.20 10.76 1.45
CA CYS A 169 2.10 10.65 2.41
C CYS A 169 1.12 11.82 2.30
N THR A 170 1.61 13.06 2.20
CA THR A 170 0.72 14.23 2.13
C THR A 170 -0.14 14.23 0.87
N SER A 171 0.44 13.89 -0.28
CA SER A 171 -0.30 13.84 -1.55
C SER A 171 -1.29 12.67 -1.59
N VAL A 172 -0.88 11.51 -1.09
CA VAL A 172 -1.71 10.31 -1.02
C VAL A 172 -2.90 10.51 -0.08
N LEU A 173 -2.68 11.16 1.06
CA LEU A 173 -3.75 11.44 2.02
C LEU A 173 -4.77 12.46 1.47
N ASP A 174 -4.30 13.53 0.82
CA ASP A 174 -5.16 14.54 0.20
C ASP A 174 -6.07 13.92 -0.88
N TRP A 175 -5.46 13.12 -1.77
CA TRP A 175 -6.20 12.38 -2.79
C TRP A 175 -7.18 11.36 -2.19
N ALA A 176 -6.77 10.61 -1.18
CA ALA A 176 -7.65 9.62 -0.52
C ALA A 176 -8.86 10.28 0.14
N ILE A 177 -8.72 11.48 0.72
CA ILE A 177 -9.84 12.26 1.27
C ILE A 177 -10.80 12.69 0.17
N GLN A 178 -10.29 13.15 -0.97
CA GLN A 178 -11.12 13.52 -2.11
C GLN A 178 -11.96 12.32 -2.60
N GLU A 179 -11.34 11.15 -2.72
CA GLU A 179 -11.98 9.91 -3.19
C GLU A 179 -12.72 9.14 -2.08
N GLN A 180 -12.81 9.69 -0.86
CA GLN A 180 -13.49 9.09 0.30
C GLN A 180 -12.95 7.70 0.69
N ILE A 181 -11.65 7.48 0.48
CA ILE A 181 -10.96 6.25 0.87
C ILE A 181 -10.63 6.34 2.36
N GLY A 182 -11.17 5.40 3.13
CA GLY A 182 -10.94 5.32 4.57
C GLY A 182 -9.75 4.46 4.95
N PHE A 183 -9.04 4.86 6.00
CA PHE A 183 -7.90 4.12 6.54
C PHE A 183 -8.20 3.51 7.92
N SER A 184 -7.61 2.35 8.20
CA SER A 184 -7.46 1.84 9.56
C SER A 184 -6.29 2.54 10.25
N HIS A 185 -5.16 2.67 9.54
CA HIS A 185 -3.93 3.30 9.97
C HIS A 185 -3.23 4.00 8.81
N PHE A 186 -2.56 5.10 9.08
CA PHE A 186 -1.76 5.83 8.10
C PHE A 186 -0.45 6.25 8.78
N VAL A 187 0.66 5.66 8.34
CA VAL A 187 1.94 5.71 9.05
C VAL A 187 3.06 6.14 8.12
N SER A 188 3.67 7.28 8.44
CA SER A 188 4.98 7.63 7.89
C SER A 188 6.06 7.10 8.83
N VAL A 189 6.90 6.18 8.35
CA VAL A 189 7.97 5.57 9.17
C VAL A 189 9.26 6.40 9.15
N GLY A 190 9.40 7.31 8.19
CA GLY A 190 10.58 8.15 8.02
C GLY A 190 11.86 7.33 7.92
N ASN A 191 12.87 7.71 8.72
CA ASN A 191 14.14 7.00 8.78
C ASN A 191 14.03 5.57 9.34
N MET A 192 12.91 5.21 9.98
CA MET A 192 12.68 3.84 10.45
C MET A 192 13.86 3.35 11.33
N MET A 193 14.20 4.14 12.35
CA MET A 193 15.33 3.85 13.25
C MET A 193 15.03 2.69 14.21
N ASP A 194 13.78 2.56 14.64
CA ASP A 194 13.30 1.49 15.52
C ASP A 194 12.08 0.79 14.94
N VAL A 195 10.89 1.40 14.98
CA VAL A 195 9.67 0.76 14.46
C VAL A 195 9.75 0.64 12.93
N GLY A 196 9.83 -0.60 12.46
CA GLY A 196 9.96 -0.98 11.06
C GLY A 196 8.65 -1.32 10.37
N ILE A 197 8.72 -1.50 9.04
CA ILE A 197 7.59 -1.99 8.24
C ILE A 197 7.12 -3.36 8.75
N ALA A 198 8.04 -4.24 9.13
CA ALA A 198 7.72 -5.58 9.65
C ALA A 198 6.90 -5.52 10.95
N ASP A 199 7.31 -4.67 11.90
CA ASP A 199 6.61 -4.47 13.17
C ASP A 199 5.17 -3.99 12.96
N LEU A 200 4.99 -3.08 12.00
CA LEU A 200 3.68 -2.53 11.65
C LEU A 200 2.79 -3.57 10.97
N ILE A 201 3.35 -4.40 10.08
CA ILE A 201 2.60 -5.51 9.47
C ILE A 201 2.12 -6.49 10.55
N ASP A 202 3.00 -6.91 11.47
CA ASP A 202 2.63 -7.81 12.56
C ASP A 202 1.59 -7.18 13.50
N TYR A 203 1.70 -5.88 13.77
CA TYR A 203 0.72 -5.16 14.58
C TYR A 203 -0.65 -5.10 13.89
N PHE A 204 -0.68 -4.77 12.60
CA PHE A 204 -1.91 -4.66 11.82
C PHE A 204 -2.54 -6.01 11.47
N ASP A 205 -1.78 -7.10 11.47
CA ASP A 205 -2.35 -8.46 11.32
C ASP A 205 -3.35 -8.77 12.44
N ASN A 206 -3.03 -8.32 13.66
CA ASN A 206 -3.85 -8.49 14.86
C ASN A 206 -4.93 -7.40 15.04
N ASP A 207 -4.97 -6.39 14.16
CA ASP A 207 -5.99 -5.35 14.18
C ASP A 207 -7.26 -5.82 13.45
N GLY A 208 -8.40 -5.70 14.14
CA GLY A 208 -9.71 -6.08 13.61
C GLY A 208 -10.23 -5.13 12.52
N HIS A 209 -9.68 -3.92 12.42
CA HIS A 209 -10.08 -2.96 11.39
C HIS A 209 -9.30 -3.09 10.08
N THR A 210 -8.05 -3.58 10.12
CA THR A 210 -7.18 -3.65 8.94
C THR A 210 -7.46 -4.89 8.10
N GLU A 211 -7.92 -4.71 6.87
CA GLU A 211 -8.19 -5.77 5.89
C GLU A 211 -7.17 -5.81 4.75
N SER A 212 -6.42 -4.73 4.53
CA SER A 212 -5.35 -4.66 3.53
C SER A 212 -4.25 -3.68 3.94
N ILE A 213 -3.06 -3.87 3.40
CA ILE A 213 -1.92 -2.96 3.59
C ILE A 213 -1.44 -2.42 2.24
N ILE A 214 -1.21 -1.12 2.17
CA ILE A 214 -0.50 -0.45 1.08
C ILE A 214 0.87 0.00 1.60
N LEU A 215 1.93 -0.38 0.88
CA LEU A 215 3.31 -0.05 1.19
C LEU A 215 3.91 0.88 0.12
N TYR A 216 4.54 1.96 0.56
CA TYR A 216 5.54 2.67 -0.24
C TYR A 216 6.93 2.39 0.33
N VAL A 217 7.73 1.66 -0.44
CA VAL A 217 9.03 1.13 -0.03
C VAL A 217 10.13 1.75 -0.88
N GLU A 218 11.10 2.36 -0.23
CA GLU A 218 12.37 2.80 -0.80
C GLU A 218 13.46 1.77 -0.53
N SER A 219 13.50 1.21 0.69
CA SER A 219 14.45 0.17 1.11
C SER A 219 13.88 -0.73 2.22
N VAL A 220 14.39 -1.97 2.32
CA VAL A 220 14.11 -2.91 3.41
C VAL A 220 15.43 -3.30 4.06
N ASN A 221 15.61 -2.94 5.34
CA ASN A 221 16.82 -3.26 6.11
C ASN A 221 16.69 -4.65 6.77
N GLU A 222 15.61 -4.85 7.54
CA GLU A 222 15.35 -6.12 8.24
C GLU A 222 14.58 -7.11 7.35
N ALA A 223 15.27 -7.64 6.33
CA ALA A 223 14.65 -8.46 5.29
C ALA A 223 13.99 -9.74 5.84
N ARG A 224 14.55 -10.37 6.89
CA ARG A 224 14.00 -11.59 7.48
C ARG A 224 12.65 -11.33 8.14
N ASP A 225 12.57 -10.29 8.95
CA ASP A 225 11.37 -9.91 9.67
C ASP A 225 10.30 -9.41 8.70
N PHE A 226 10.69 -8.61 7.70
CA PHE A 226 9.79 -8.18 6.64
C PHE A 226 9.17 -9.36 5.89
N MET A 227 9.98 -10.34 5.48
CA MET A 227 9.49 -11.54 4.80
C MET A 227 8.60 -12.40 5.70
N SER A 228 8.93 -12.51 6.99
CA SER A 228 8.12 -13.27 7.96
C SER A 228 6.76 -12.63 8.18
N ALA A 229 6.72 -11.36 8.58
CA ALA A 229 5.49 -10.62 8.85
C ALA A 229 4.59 -10.56 7.61
N SER A 230 5.18 -10.23 6.45
CA SER A 230 4.43 -10.14 5.20
C SER A 230 3.78 -11.47 4.82
N ARG A 231 4.48 -12.60 4.96
CA ARG A 231 3.92 -13.93 4.64
C ARG A 231 2.77 -14.34 5.55
N VAL A 232 2.82 -13.93 6.82
CA VAL A 232 1.73 -14.21 7.76
C VAL A 232 0.49 -13.44 7.34
N PHE A 233 0.63 -12.13 7.12
CA PHE A 233 -0.48 -11.26 6.71
C PHE A 233 -1.08 -11.67 5.35
N THR A 234 -0.23 -11.91 4.34
CA THR A 234 -0.65 -12.22 2.95
C THR A 234 -1.33 -13.57 2.76
N ARG A 235 -1.31 -14.44 3.76
CA ARG A 235 -2.13 -15.68 3.74
C ARG A 235 -3.62 -15.37 3.67
N ASN A 236 -4.04 -14.30 4.35
CA ASN A 236 -5.44 -13.96 4.55
C ASN A 236 -5.81 -12.59 3.95
N LYS A 237 -4.91 -11.60 4.03
CA LYS A 237 -5.18 -10.19 3.71
C LYS A 237 -4.15 -9.67 2.70
N PRO A 238 -4.52 -8.92 1.66
CA PRO A 238 -3.57 -8.48 0.64
C PRO A 238 -2.62 -7.38 1.15
N ILE A 239 -1.36 -7.47 0.71
CA ILE A 239 -0.40 -6.36 0.76
C ILE A 239 -0.11 -5.91 -0.68
N ILE A 240 -0.24 -4.61 -0.92
CA ILE A 240 0.09 -3.94 -2.17
C ILE A 240 1.33 -3.10 -1.93
N ALA A 241 2.35 -3.17 -2.81
CA ALA A 241 3.58 -2.42 -2.63
C ALA A 241 3.99 -1.66 -3.89
N TYR A 242 4.29 -0.37 -3.70
CA TYR A 242 5.09 0.42 -4.61
C TYR A 242 6.54 0.40 -4.14
N LYS A 243 7.45 -0.20 -4.92
CA LYS A 243 8.90 -0.16 -4.67
C LYS A 243 9.55 0.88 -5.56
N ALA A 244 10.01 1.98 -4.95
CA ALA A 244 10.77 3.03 -5.62
C ALA A 244 12.19 2.56 -5.99
N GLY A 245 12.84 3.25 -6.93
CA GLY A 245 14.21 2.90 -7.33
C GLY A 245 14.30 1.66 -8.24
N ARG A 246 13.39 1.55 -9.21
CA ARG A 246 13.31 0.40 -10.15
C ARG A 246 14.51 0.28 -11.08
N PHE A 247 15.01 1.40 -11.55
CA PHE A 247 16.15 1.50 -12.46
C PHE A 247 17.37 2.02 -11.72
N ALA A 248 18.58 1.69 -12.16
CA ALA A 248 19.83 2.03 -11.48
C ALA A 248 19.96 3.54 -11.17
N GLU A 249 19.53 4.40 -12.09
CA GLU A 249 19.51 5.85 -11.93
C GLU A 249 18.55 6.28 -10.82
N SER A 250 17.33 5.74 -10.82
CA SER A 250 16.32 6.01 -9.79
C SER A 250 16.70 5.41 -8.43
N ALA A 251 17.40 4.27 -8.42
CA ALA A 251 17.89 3.62 -7.20
C ALA A 251 18.99 4.45 -6.54
N LYS A 252 19.90 5.04 -7.33
CA LYS A 252 20.91 6.00 -6.84
C LYS A 252 20.27 7.27 -6.27
N ALA A 253 19.22 7.79 -6.90
CA ALA A 253 18.48 8.93 -6.39
C ALA A 253 17.81 8.61 -5.04
N ALA A 254 17.13 7.46 -4.93
CA ALA A 254 16.53 7.01 -3.68
C ALA A 254 17.57 6.78 -2.57
N ALA A 255 18.70 6.16 -2.90
CA ALA A 255 19.82 5.94 -1.97
C ALA A 255 20.39 7.26 -1.41
N SER A 256 20.57 8.25 -2.29
CA SER A 256 21.09 9.57 -1.89
C SER A 256 20.13 10.34 -0.98
N HIS A 257 18.83 10.12 -1.14
CA HIS A 257 17.78 10.75 -0.33
C HIS A 257 17.61 10.10 1.04
N THR A 258 17.79 8.77 1.15
CA THR A 258 17.57 8.02 2.40
C THR A 258 18.83 7.76 3.20
N GLY A 259 20.00 7.90 2.57
CA GLY A 259 21.28 7.42 3.09
C GLY A 259 21.41 5.89 3.08
N ALA A 260 20.46 5.16 2.49
CA ALA A 260 20.50 3.70 2.37
C ALA A 260 21.18 3.28 1.06
N MET A 261 21.62 2.02 0.98
CA MET A 261 22.20 1.50 -0.26
C MET A 261 21.15 1.21 -1.33
N ALA A 262 21.53 1.41 -2.60
CA ALA A 262 20.72 1.02 -3.74
C ALA A 262 20.62 -0.52 -3.80
N GLY A 263 19.41 -1.06 -3.72
CA GLY A 263 19.17 -2.48 -3.89
C GLY A 263 18.81 -2.86 -5.33
N VAL A 264 18.95 -4.15 -5.65
CA VAL A 264 18.67 -4.70 -6.98
C VAL A 264 17.17 -4.97 -7.15
N ASP A 265 16.55 -4.37 -8.17
CA ASP A 265 15.09 -4.40 -8.34
C ASP A 265 14.53 -5.82 -8.54
N SER A 266 15.23 -6.67 -9.29
CA SER A 266 14.82 -8.06 -9.53
C SER A 266 14.79 -8.89 -8.25
N VAL A 267 15.67 -8.59 -7.28
CA VAL A 267 15.67 -9.23 -5.95
C VAL A 267 14.44 -8.78 -5.17
N TYR A 268 14.08 -7.50 -5.20
CA TYR A 268 12.85 -7.01 -4.59
C TYR A 268 11.61 -7.63 -5.24
N GLU A 269 11.55 -7.69 -6.57
CA GLU A 269 10.43 -8.31 -7.27
C GLU A 269 10.23 -9.77 -6.85
N ALA A 270 11.31 -10.56 -6.83
CA ALA A 270 11.27 -11.95 -6.39
C ALA A 270 10.89 -12.09 -4.90
N ALA A 271 11.43 -11.22 -4.03
CA ALA A 271 11.14 -11.24 -2.60
C ALA A 271 9.68 -10.89 -2.30
N LEU A 272 9.16 -9.81 -2.90
CA LEU A 272 7.77 -9.39 -2.75
C LEU A 272 6.80 -10.48 -3.24
N ALA A 273 7.06 -11.06 -4.42
CA ALA A 273 6.24 -12.17 -4.93
C ALA A 273 6.25 -13.39 -3.98
N ARG A 274 7.43 -13.77 -3.46
CA ARG A 274 7.58 -14.86 -2.47
C ARG A 274 7.02 -14.54 -1.08
N ALA A 275 6.71 -13.27 -0.83
CA ALA A 275 6.03 -12.81 0.38
C ALA A 275 4.52 -12.69 0.20
N GLY A 276 3.97 -13.01 -0.98
CA GLY A 276 2.54 -12.86 -1.26
C GLY A 276 2.13 -11.43 -1.63
N ILE A 277 3.08 -10.51 -1.75
CA ILE A 277 2.83 -9.08 -1.95
C ILE A 277 2.59 -8.79 -3.43
N VAL A 278 1.56 -8.02 -3.74
CA VAL A 278 1.28 -7.55 -5.10
C VAL A 278 2.05 -6.26 -5.34
N ARG A 279 2.95 -6.27 -6.32
CA ARG A 279 3.71 -5.07 -6.70
C ARG A 279 2.93 -4.24 -7.73
N VAL A 280 2.90 -2.93 -7.53
CA VAL A 280 2.36 -1.94 -8.48
C VAL A 280 3.45 -0.96 -8.91
N PHE A 281 3.21 -0.25 -10.01
CA PHE A 281 4.19 0.65 -10.64
C PHE A 281 3.70 2.09 -10.79
N GLU A 282 2.42 2.34 -10.55
CA GLU A 282 1.76 3.65 -10.58
C GLU A 282 1.07 3.89 -9.24
N VAL A 283 1.02 5.15 -8.79
CA VAL A 283 0.37 5.50 -7.51
C VAL A 283 -1.14 5.29 -7.59
N ASP A 284 -1.74 5.61 -8.74
CA ASP A 284 -3.17 5.38 -9.02
C ASP A 284 -3.59 3.92 -8.78
N ASP A 285 -2.68 2.97 -9.02
CA ASP A 285 -2.97 1.54 -8.84
C ASP A 285 -2.98 1.10 -7.37
N LEU A 286 -2.38 1.87 -6.44
CA LEU A 286 -2.28 1.44 -5.03
C LEU A 286 -3.65 1.20 -4.41
N PHE A 287 -4.58 2.11 -4.68
CA PHE A 287 -5.90 2.11 -4.08
C PHE A 287 -6.90 1.28 -4.88
N ASP A 288 -6.87 1.40 -6.21
CA ASP A 288 -7.64 0.53 -7.09
C ASP A 288 -7.33 -0.95 -6.77
N CYS A 289 -6.07 -1.30 -6.55
CA CYS A 289 -5.69 -2.65 -6.14
C CYS A 289 -6.16 -3.00 -4.72
N ALA A 290 -6.04 -2.09 -3.75
CA ALA A 290 -6.44 -2.38 -2.38
C ALA A 290 -7.93 -2.72 -2.27
N GLU A 291 -8.79 -1.95 -2.94
CA GLU A 291 -10.23 -2.21 -2.99
C GLU A 291 -10.54 -3.47 -3.80
N LEU A 292 -9.90 -3.64 -4.96
CA LEU A 292 -10.09 -4.79 -5.83
C LEU A 292 -9.74 -6.11 -5.14
N LEU A 293 -8.58 -6.17 -4.50
CA LEU A 293 -8.08 -7.39 -3.85
C LEU A 293 -8.87 -7.74 -2.58
N ALA A 294 -9.44 -6.76 -1.90
CA ALA A 294 -10.29 -6.99 -0.73
C ALA A 294 -11.68 -7.55 -1.11
N ARG A 295 -12.21 -7.19 -2.28
CA ARG A 295 -13.61 -7.48 -2.67
C ARG A 295 -13.77 -8.58 -3.72
N GLN A 296 -12.77 -8.84 -4.54
CA GLN A 296 -12.93 -9.70 -5.71
C GLN A 296 -12.48 -11.14 -5.52
N LYS A 297 -13.10 -11.99 -6.34
CA LYS A 297 -12.73 -13.39 -6.48
C LYS A 297 -11.37 -13.46 -7.17
N VAL A 298 -10.48 -14.26 -6.61
CA VAL A 298 -9.16 -14.48 -7.19
C VAL A 298 -9.32 -15.36 -8.43
N PRO A 299 -8.80 -14.95 -9.61
CA PRO A 299 -8.85 -15.77 -10.80
C PRO A 299 -7.97 -17.01 -10.63
N HIS A 300 -8.37 -18.14 -11.24
CA HIS A 300 -7.59 -19.39 -11.20
C HIS A 300 -6.41 -19.39 -12.18
N GLY A 301 -6.27 -18.32 -12.97
CA GLY A 301 -5.22 -18.21 -13.98
C GLY A 301 -5.30 -16.89 -14.77
N PRO A 302 -4.45 -16.74 -15.79
CA PRO A 302 -4.29 -15.49 -16.54
C PRO A 302 -5.20 -15.36 -17.76
N HIS A 303 -6.17 -16.26 -17.96
CA HIS A 303 -6.98 -16.30 -19.19
C HIS A 303 -8.19 -15.36 -19.11
N LEU A 304 -8.08 -14.19 -19.73
CA LEU A 304 -9.12 -13.18 -19.78
C LEU A 304 -10.01 -13.37 -21.00
N ALA A 305 -11.33 -13.36 -20.80
CA ALA A 305 -12.27 -13.16 -21.88
C ALA A 305 -12.76 -11.70 -21.91
N ILE A 306 -12.86 -11.15 -23.11
CA ILE A 306 -13.24 -9.75 -23.32
C ILE A 306 -14.55 -9.73 -24.06
N VAL A 307 -15.56 -9.03 -23.53
CA VAL A 307 -16.85 -8.80 -24.20
C VAL A 307 -16.94 -7.31 -24.50
N THR A 308 -17.15 -6.91 -25.75
CA THR A 308 -17.14 -5.50 -26.17
C THR A 308 -18.23 -5.21 -27.20
N ASN A 309 -18.80 -4.01 -27.22
CA ASN A 309 -19.65 -3.54 -28.34
C ASN A 309 -18.88 -2.77 -29.43
N ALA A 310 -17.56 -2.65 -29.28
CA ALA A 310 -16.73 -1.93 -30.23
C ALA A 310 -15.37 -2.61 -30.39
N GLY A 311 -15.00 -2.90 -31.64
CA GLY A 311 -13.73 -3.55 -31.97
C GLY A 311 -12.50 -2.78 -31.51
N GLY A 312 -12.47 -1.44 -31.66
CA GLY A 312 -11.33 -0.61 -31.24
C GLY A 312 -10.94 -0.80 -29.77
N PRO A 313 -11.85 -0.56 -28.81
CA PRO A 313 -11.64 -0.88 -27.39
C PRO A 313 -11.27 -2.34 -27.10
N GLY A 314 -11.81 -3.30 -27.86
CA GLY A 314 -11.43 -4.72 -27.74
C GLY A 314 -9.97 -4.98 -28.12
N VAL A 315 -9.48 -4.31 -29.17
CA VAL A 315 -8.06 -4.35 -29.58
C VAL A 315 -7.18 -3.69 -28.52
N MET A 316 -7.56 -2.51 -28.00
CA MET A 316 -6.81 -1.82 -26.93
C MET A 316 -6.65 -2.70 -25.68
N ALA A 317 -7.74 -3.39 -25.28
CA ALA A 317 -7.71 -4.33 -24.17
C ALA A 317 -6.79 -5.53 -24.46
N THR A 318 -6.81 -6.04 -25.69
CA THR A 318 -5.96 -7.16 -26.11
C THR A 318 -4.48 -6.76 -26.08
N ASP A 319 -4.12 -5.60 -26.63
CA ASP A 319 -2.76 -5.09 -26.64
C ASP A 319 -2.25 -4.89 -25.20
N ALA A 320 -3.04 -4.27 -24.33
CA ALA A 320 -2.70 -4.06 -22.92
C ALA A 320 -2.49 -5.37 -22.16
N LEU A 321 -3.25 -6.42 -22.51
CA LEU A 321 -3.18 -7.74 -21.89
C LEU A 321 -1.89 -8.46 -22.29
N LEU A 322 -1.58 -8.46 -23.58
CA LEU A 322 -0.37 -9.10 -24.12
C LEU A 322 0.91 -8.40 -23.66
N ASP A 323 0.92 -7.07 -23.59
CA ASP A 323 2.02 -6.26 -23.03
C ASP A 323 2.36 -6.66 -21.58
N ARG A 324 1.34 -7.08 -20.82
CA ARG A 324 1.48 -7.56 -19.43
C ARG A 324 1.65 -9.07 -19.32
N GLN A 325 1.93 -9.75 -20.42
CA GLN A 325 2.09 -11.22 -20.49
C GLN A 325 0.83 -11.99 -20.05
N GLY A 326 -0.33 -11.34 -20.06
CA GLY A 326 -1.63 -11.98 -19.89
C GLY A 326 -2.03 -12.78 -21.14
N LYS A 327 -3.11 -13.55 -21.05
CA LYS A 327 -3.55 -14.41 -22.15
C LYS A 327 -5.03 -14.22 -22.41
N LEU A 328 -5.42 -14.12 -23.67
CA LEU A 328 -6.82 -14.27 -24.03
C LEU A 328 -7.25 -15.73 -23.79
N ALA A 329 -8.42 -15.91 -23.19
CA ALA A 329 -9.04 -17.22 -23.08
C ALA A 329 -9.35 -17.79 -24.47
N GLN A 330 -9.04 -19.08 -24.67
CA GLN A 330 -9.41 -19.81 -25.88
C GLN A 330 -10.78 -20.44 -25.65
N LEU A 331 -11.83 -19.77 -26.13
CA LEU A 331 -13.21 -20.22 -25.96
C LEU A 331 -13.40 -21.60 -26.58
N THR A 332 -14.10 -22.47 -25.87
CA THR A 332 -14.39 -23.83 -26.34
C THR A 332 -15.30 -23.81 -27.58
N PRO A 333 -15.22 -24.84 -28.45
CA PRO A 333 -16.15 -24.97 -29.57
C PRO A 333 -17.62 -24.90 -29.15
N GLU A 334 -17.96 -25.45 -27.98
CA GLU A 334 -19.30 -25.42 -27.39
C GLU A 334 -19.74 -23.99 -27.05
N THR A 335 -18.84 -23.19 -26.46
CA THR A 335 -19.10 -21.77 -26.16
C THR A 335 -19.26 -20.95 -27.44
N ILE A 336 -18.38 -21.16 -28.44
CA ILE A 336 -18.51 -20.50 -29.74
C ILE A 336 -19.85 -20.85 -30.40
N GLN A 337 -20.28 -22.12 -30.34
CA GLN A 337 -21.57 -22.54 -30.88
C GLN A 337 -22.77 -21.89 -30.16
N LYS A 338 -22.70 -21.76 -28.82
CA LYS A 338 -23.73 -21.05 -28.05
C LYS A 338 -23.79 -19.58 -28.42
N LEU A 339 -22.64 -18.91 -28.54
CA LEU A 339 -22.57 -17.52 -28.98
C LEU A 339 -23.14 -17.34 -30.40
N ASN A 340 -22.82 -18.25 -31.32
CA ASN A 340 -23.38 -18.27 -32.68
C ASN A 340 -24.91 -18.38 -32.73
N GLY A 341 -25.52 -19.04 -31.73
CA GLY A 341 -26.97 -19.17 -31.65
C GLY A 341 -27.70 -17.91 -31.17
N HIS A 342 -27.00 -17.00 -30.49
CA HIS A 342 -27.61 -15.83 -29.83
C HIS A 342 -27.09 -14.48 -30.35
N LEU A 343 -25.88 -14.44 -30.91
CA LEU A 343 -25.28 -13.23 -31.45
C LEU A 343 -25.54 -13.12 -32.96
N PRO A 344 -25.62 -11.89 -33.51
CA PRO A 344 -25.75 -11.70 -34.95
C PRO A 344 -24.56 -12.30 -35.70
N ALA A 345 -24.76 -12.82 -36.92
CA ALA A 345 -23.72 -13.50 -37.69
C ALA A 345 -22.42 -12.69 -37.91
N ALA A 346 -22.49 -11.36 -37.79
CA ALA A 346 -21.36 -10.44 -37.95
C ALA A 346 -20.49 -10.26 -36.69
N TRP A 347 -20.80 -10.91 -35.56
CA TRP A 347 -19.95 -10.89 -34.37
C TRP A 347 -18.55 -11.48 -34.67
N SER A 348 -17.58 -11.28 -33.78
CA SER A 348 -16.16 -11.59 -34.04
C SER A 348 -15.79 -13.07 -34.20
N HIS A 349 -16.68 -14.02 -33.84
CA HIS A 349 -16.42 -15.48 -33.81
C HIS A 349 -15.16 -15.89 -33.02
N SER A 350 -14.72 -15.05 -32.09
CA SER A 350 -13.47 -15.22 -31.35
C SER A 350 -13.49 -14.43 -30.03
N ASN A 351 -12.39 -14.46 -29.28
CA ASN A 351 -12.15 -13.59 -28.14
C ASN A 351 -11.15 -12.50 -28.57
N PRO A 352 -11.47 -11.19 -28.48
CA PRO A 352 -12.65 -10.57 -27.87
C PRO A 352 -13.99 -10.92 -28.55
N VAL A 353 -15.03 -11.12 -27.75
CA VAL A 353 -16.42 -11.29 -28.20
C VAL A 353 -17.01 -9.92 -28.51
N ASP A 354 -17.04 -9.55 -29.79
CA ASP A 354 -17.63 -8.29 -30.26
C ASP A 354 -19.14 -8.46 -30.46
N VAL A 355 -19.93 -7.92 -29.53
CA VAL A 355 -21.39 -7.95 -29.57
C VAL A 355 -21.99 -6.88 -30.49
N LEU A 356 -21.16 -6.13 -31.22
CA LEU A 356 -21.51 -5.06 -32.17
C LEU A 356 -22.08 -3.79 -31.52
N GLY A 357 -21.95 -2.66 -32.22
CA GLY A 357 -22.28 -1.33 -31.69
C GLY A 357 -23.76 -1.09 -31.36
N ASP A 358 -24.65 -1.82 -32.03
CA ASP A 358 -26.10 -1.80 -31.84
C ASP A 358 -26.58 -2.74 -30.72
N ALA A 359 -25.65 -3.32 -29.93
CA ALA A 359 -25.97 -4.30 -28.90
C ALA A 359 -27.00 -3.77 -27.89
N PRO A 360 -28.21 -4.37 -27.80
CA PRO A 360 -29.12 -4.11 -26.70
C PRO A 360 -28.60 -4.79 -25.42
N PRO A 361 -29.09 -4.40 -24.23
CA PRO A 361 -28.66 -4.95 -22.94
C PRO A 361 -28.68 -6.48 -22.87
N GLU A 362 -29.68 -7.13 -23.47
CA GLU A 362 -29.83 -8.58 -23.46
C GLU A 362 -28.67 -9.28 -24.19
N ARG A 363 -28.11 -8.63 -25.22
CA ARG A 363 -26.98 -9.17 -25.99
C ARG A 363 -25.72 -9.20 -25.14
N TYR A 364 -25.52 -8.19 -24.27
CA TYR A 364 -24.44 -8.21 -23.28
C TYR A 364 -24.65 -9.33 -22.25
N ALA A 365 -25.85 -9.45 -21.68
CA ALA A 365 -26.13 -10.49 -20.68
C ALA A 365 -25.84 -11.89 -21.21
N VAL A 366 -26.33 -12.22 -22.40
CA VAL A 366 -26.13 -13.55 -23.00
C VAL A 366 -24.65 -13.82 -23.29
N ALA A 367 -23.92 -12.84 -23.85
CA ALA A 367 -22.50 -12.99 -24.12
C ALA A 367 -21.70 -13.19 -22.83
N VAL A 368 -21.95 -12.37 -21.81
CA VAL A 368 -21.27 -12.44 -20.51
C VAL A 368 -21.57 -13.75 -19.79
N GLU A 369 -22.83 -14.16 -19.70
CA GLU A 369 -23.23 -15.43 -19.08
C GLU A 369 -22.57 -16.63 -19.78
N THR A 370 -22.58 -16.64 -21.11
CA THR A 370 -22.00 -17.71 -21.92
C THR A 370 -20.48 -17.82 -21.71
N VAL A 371 -19.78 -16.68 -21.69
CA VAL A 371 -18.33 -16.63 -21.50
C VAL A 371 -17.94 -16.95 -20.05
N LEU A 372 -18.69 -16.47 -19.05
CA LEU A 372 -18.45 -16.80 -17.64
C LEU A 372 -18.58 -18.31 -17.39
N ALA A 373 -19.46 -19.01 -18.12
CA ALA A 373 -19.64 -20.45 -18.02
C ALA A 373 -18.53 -21.28 -18.70
N ASP A 374 -17.69 -20.68 -19.56
CA ASP A 374 -16.66 -21.41 -20.29
C ASP A 374 -15.49 -21.82 -19.35
N PRO A 375 -15.11 -23.12 -19.27
CA PRO A 375 -14.09 -23.58 -18.35
C PRO A 375 -12.67 -23.05 -18.62
N THR A 376 -12.37 -22.49 -19.79
CA THR A 376 -11.05 -21.92 -20.14
C THR A 376 -10.89 -20.46 -19.74
N VAL A 377 -11.96 -19.83 -19.25
CA VAL A 377 -12.01 -18.43 -18.84
C VAL A 377 -11.76 -18.31 -17.34
N ASP A 378 -10.74 -17.55 -16.95
CA ASP A 378 -10.40 -17.27 -15.55
C ASP A 378 -11.01 -15.97 -15.03
N GLY A 379 -11.32 -15.03 -15.93
CA GLY A 379 -12.00 -13.77 -15.62
C GLY A 379 -12.58 -13.12 -16.87
N VAL A 380 -13.47 -12.14 -16.67
CA VAL A 380 -14.14 -11.42 -17.77
C VAL A 380 -13.94 -9.91 -17.63
N LEU A 381 -13.54 -9.26 -18.72
CA LEU A 381 -13.59 -7.81 -18.86
C LEU A 381 -14.71 -7.44 -19.83
N VAL A 382 -15.71 -6.72 -19.35
CA VAL A 382 -16.79 -6.19 -20.19
C VAL A 382 -16.47 -4.74 -20.54
N VAL A 383 -16.45 -4.41 -21.81
CA VAL A 383 -16.11 -3.09 -22.34
C VAL A 383 -17.34 -2.50 -23.01
N LEU A 384 -17.67 -1.26 -22.66
CA LEU A 384 -18.75 -0.52 -23.30
C LEU A 384 -18.23 0.82 -23.80
N SER A 385 -18.48 1.11 -25.07
CA SER A 385 -18.39 2.45 -25.66
C SER A 385 -19.79 2.96 -26.00
N PRO A 386 -20.21 4.13 -25.48
CA PRO A 386 -21.55 4.65 -25.71
C PRO A 386 -21.70 5.08 -27.16
N GLN A 387 -22.73 4.55 -27.83
CA GLN A 387 -23.18 4.98 -29.15
C GLN A 387 -24.59 5.56 -29.04
N ALA A 388 -25.09 6.18 -30.12
CA ALA A 388 -26.40 6.85 -30.11
C ALA A 388 -27.58 5.94 -29.70
N MET A 389 -27.46 4.63 -29.96
CA MET A 389 -28.50 3.63 -29.66
C MET A 389 -28.21 2.81 -28.39
N THR A 390 -27.05 3.01 -27.76
CA THR A 390 -26.63 2.26 -26.57
C THR A 390 -27.31 2.84 -25.34
N ASP A 391 -27.85 1.97 -24.48
CA ASP A 391 -28.23 2.33 -23.11
C ASP A 391 -27.17 1.77 -22.13
N PRO A 392 -26.20 2.60 -21.68
CA PRO A 392 -25.13 2.14 -20.81
C PRO A 392 -25.60 1.67 -19.44
N THR A 393 -26.75 2.18 -18.97
CA THR A 393 -27.29 1.87 -17.65
C THR A 393 -27.99 0.52 -17.68
N ALA A 394 -28.88 0.31 -18.66
CA ALA A 394 -29.55 -0.97 -18.83
C ALA A 394 -28.54 -2.08 -19.17
N ALA A 395 -27.51 -1.79 -19.97
CA ALA A 395 -26.42 -2.75 -20.22
C ALA A 395 -25.68 -3.13 -18.94
N ALA A 396 -25.39 -2.17 -18.04
CA ALA A 396 -24.76 -2.45 -16.75
C ALA A 396 -25.64 -3.36 -15.88
N GLU A 397 -26.94 -3.07 -15.77
CA GLU A 397 -27.90 -3.90 -15.02
C GLU A 397 -27.98 -5.34 -15.55
N ALA A 398 -27.97 -5.50 -16.88
CA ALA A 398 -27.99 -6.79 -17.54
C ALA A 398 -26.71 -7.60 -17.26
N VAL A 399 -25.53 -6.95 -17.28
CA VAL A 399 -24.25 -7.58 -16.92
C VAL A 399 -24.21 -7.97 -15.45
N ILE A 400 -24.67 -7.08 -14.55
CA ILE A 400 -24.77 -7.38 -13.11
C ILE A 400 -25.64 -8.61 -12.87
N ALA A 401 -26.79 -8.69 -13.54
CA ALA A 401 -27.70 -9.84 -13.43
C ALA A 401 -27.03 -11.15 -13.91
N ALA A 402 -26.33 -11.11 -15.05
CA ALA A 402 -25.60 -12.27 -15.59
C ALA A 402 -24.45 -12.74 -14.68
N ALA A 403 -23.85 -11.83 -13.90
CA ALA A 403 -22.71 -12.13 -13.03
C ALA A 403 -23.10 -12.71 -11.65
N LYS A 404 -24.38 -12.72 -11.26
CA LYS A 404 -24.80 -13.00 -9.87
C LYS A 404 -24.28 -14.31 -9.28
N HIS A 405 -24.11 -15.35 -10.09
CA HIS A 405 -23.78 -16.71 -9.62
C HIS A 405 -22.38 -17.20 -10.04
N THR A 406 -21.57 -16.36 -10.69
CA THR A 406 -20.23 -16.78 -11.14
C THR A 406 -19.26 -16.90 -9.96
N SER A 407 -18.24 -17.74 -10.06
CA SER A 407 -17.08 -17.74 -9.16
C SER A 407 -15.88 -16.96 -9.72
N LYS A 408 -15.98 -16.44 -10.95
CA LYS A 408 -14.89 -15.76 -11.64
C LYS A 408 -14.98 -14.25 -11.45
N PRO A 409 -13.85 -13.52 -11.36
CA PRO A 409 -13.88 -12.06 -11.36
C PRO A 409 -14.47 -11.52 -12.67
N LEU A 410 -15.32 -10.50 -12.53
CA LEU A 410 -15.82 -9.71 -13.64
C LEU A 410 -15.48 -8.24 -13.39
N LEU A 411 -14.87 -7.61 -14.39
CA LEU A 411 -14.46 -6.21 -14.38
C LEU A 411 -15.18 -5.49 -15.51
N ALA A 412 -15.47 -4.21 -15.33
CA ALA A 412 -16.17 -3.38 -16.31
C ALA A 412 -15.30 -2.20 -16.74
N ALA A 413 -15.20 -1.95 -18.05
CA ALA A 413 -14.60 -0.75 -18.63
C ALA A 413 -15.70 0.06 -19.34
N TRP A 414 -16.36 0.95 -18.59
CA TRP A 414 -17.42 1.82 -19.11
C TRP A 414 -16.78 3.13 -19.58
N MET A 415 -16.47 3.18 -20.88
CA MET A 415 -15.74 4.29 -21.47
C MET A 415 -16.67 5.48 -21.67
N GLY A 416 -16.35 6.64 -21.10
CA GLY A 416 -17.14 7.85 -21.30
C GLY A 416 -17.15 8.77 -20.10
N GLY A 417 -18.02 9.77 -20.14
CA GLY A 417 -18.24 10.74 -19.06
C GLY A 417 -19.65 10.61 -18.47
N GLY A 418 -20.42 11.70 -18.51
CA GLY A 418 -21.73 11.75 -17.85
C GLY A 418 -22.74 10.67 -18.29
N SER A 419 -22.71 10.22 -19.55
CA SER A 419 -23.66 9.24 -20.09
C SER A 419 -23.50 7.82 -19.52
N VAL A 420 -22.33 7.47 -18.99
CA VAL A 420 -22.06 6.13 -18.43
C VAL A 420 -22.12 6.09 -16.91
N ARG A 421 -22.27 7.25 -16.26
CA ARG A 421 -22.14 7.41 -14.80
C ARG A 421 -23.12 6.57 -14.00
N ALA A 422 -24.40 6.54 -14.38
CA ALA A 422 -25.40 5.75 -13.69
C ALA A 422 -25.08 4.24 -13.74
N GLY A 423 -24.65 3.73 -14.89
CA GLY A 423 -24.18 2.35 -15.02
C GLY A 423 -22.97 2.04 -14.14
N ILE A 424 -22.03 2.97 -14.03
CA ILE A 424 -20.87 2.85 -13.12
C ILE A 424 -21.32 2.77 -11.65
N GLU A 425 -22.24 3.64 -11.24
CA GLU A 425 -22.82 3.64 -9.88
C GLU A 425 -23.52 2.31 -9.57
N HIS A 426 -24.24 1.73 -10.54
CA HIS A 426 -24.88 0.42 -10.40
C HIS A 426 -23.86 -0.71 -10.23
N PHE A 427 -22.77 -0.71 -11.00
CA PHE A 427 -21.70 -1.70 -10.85
C PHE A 427 -21.02 -1.62 -9.48
N ASN A 428 -20.66 -0.41 -9.04
CA ASN A 428 -20.03 -0.18 -7.75
C ASN A 428 -20.94 -0.65 -6.60
N ALA A 429 -22.25 -0.37 -6.68
CA ALA A 429 -23.23 -0.86 -5.71
C ALA A 429 -23.37 -2.39 -5.72
N ALA A 430 -23.16 -3.03 -6.87
CA ALA A 430 -23.13 -4.49 -7.01
C ALA A 430 -21.76 -5.12 -6.67
N GLY A 431 -20.76 -4.31 -6.31
CA GLY A 431 -19.40 -4.77 -6.01
C GLY A 431 -18.63 -5.23 -7.24
N ILE A 432 -18.93 -4.72 -8.43
CA ILE A 432 -18.16 -4.96 -9.66
C ILE A 432 -17.26 -3.75 -9.93
N PRO A 433 -15.93 -3.92 -10.04
CA PRO A 433 -15.01 -2.81 -10.24
C PRO A 433 -15.13 -2.24 -11.65
N THR A 434 -15.20 -0.91 -11.74
CA THR A 434 -15.36 -0.17 -12.99
C THR A 434 -14.14 0.67 -13.31
N TYR A 435 -13.78 0.74 -14.59
CA TYR A 435 -12.63 1.50 -15.08
C TYR A 435 -13.02 2.39 -16.25
N SER A 436 -12.33 3.53 -16.35
CA SER A 436 -12.57 4.51 -17.42
C SER A 436 -12.02 4.08 -18.78
N SER A 437 -11.12 3.08 -18.81
CA SER A 437 -10.53 2.55 -20.04
C SER A 437 -10.28 1.04 -19.94
N PRO A 438 -10.23 0.32 -21.09
CA PRO A 438 -9.97 -1.11 -21.09
C PRO A 438 -8.57 -1.47 -20.54
N GLU A 439 -7.55 -0.64 -20.76
CA GLU A 439 -6.19 -0.87 -20.28
C GLU A 439 -6.12 -0.88 -18.75
N LYS A 440 -6.85 0.02 -18.09
CA LYS A 440 -6.98 0.04 -16.63
C LYS A 440 -7.68 -1.24 -16.12
N GLY A 441 -8.75 -1.66 -16.77
CA GLY A 441 -9.45 -2.91 -16.44
C GLY A 441 -8.56 -4.15 -16.61
N VAL A 442 -7.76 -4.19 -17.67
CA VAL A 442 -6.76 -5.25 -17.88
C VAL A 442 -5.67 -5.22 -16.82
N ARG A 443 -5.15 -4.04 -16.48
CA ARG A 443 -4.11 -3.88 -15.46
C ARG A 443 -4.61 -4.38 -14.10
N ALA A 444 -5.83 -3.99 -13.71
CA ALA A 444 -6.51 -4.50 -12.52
C ALA A 444 -6.65 -6.04 -12.53
N PHE A 445 -7.10 -6.63 -13.64
CA PHE A 445 -7.14 -8.09 -13.79
C PHE A 445 -5.76 -8.73 -13.60
N MET A 446 -4.70 -8.16 -14.17
CA MET A 446 -3.35 -8.69 -14.02
C MET A 446 -2.79 -8.56 -12.59
N HIS A 447 -3.26 -7.59 -11.80
CA HIS A 447 -2.98 -7.53 -10.37
C HIS A 447 -3.67 -8.66 -9.60
N LEU A 448 -4.92 -9.01 -9.94
CA LEU A 448 -5.61 -10.17 -9.40
C LEU A 448 -4.92 -11.49 -9.75
N VAL A 449 -4.45 -11.63 -10.99
CA VAL A 449 -3.66 -12.80 -11.44
C VAL A 449 -2.35 -12.89 -10.65
N SER A 450 -1.65 -11.78 -10.47
CA SER A 450 -0.41 -11.73 -9.68
C SER A 450 -0.67 -12.09 -8.23
N TYR A 451 -1.77 -11.61 -7.65
CA TYR A 451 -2.20 -11.96 -6.30
C TYR A 451 -2.46 -13.46 -6.15
N GLY A 452 -3.23 -14.05 -7.06
CA GLY A 452 -3.51 -15.50 -7.07
C GLY A 452 -2.24 -16.33 -7.15
N ARG A 453 -1.37 -16.02 -8.13
CA ARG A 453 -0.07 -16.69 -8.28
C ARG A 453 0.80 -16.55 -7.03
N ASN A 454 0.89 -15.34 -6.45
CA ASN A 454 1.72 -15.11 -5.28
C ASN A 454 1.18 -15.88 -4.06
N ARG A 455 -0.14 -16.03 -3.92
CA ARG A 455 -0.74 -16.88 -2.89
C ARG A 455 -0.42 -18.36 -3.08
N GLU A 456 -0.45 -18.87 -4.31
CA GLU A 456 -0.04 -20.25 -4.59
C GLU A 456 1.42 -20.48 -4.18
N VAL A 457 2.31 -19.57 -4.56
CA VAL A 457 3.74 -19.61 -4.20
C VAL A 457 3.97 -19.60 -2.67
N LEU A 458 3.09 -18.98 -1.88
CA LEU A 458 3.19 -19.02 -0.40
C LEU A 458 3.02 -20.44 0.17
N TYR A 459 2.21 -21.28 -0.49
CA TYR A 459 1.93 -22.66 -0.06
C TYR A 459 2.90 -23.67 -0.68
N GLU A 460 3.60 -23.29 -1.75
CA GLU A 460 4.62 -24.15 -2.35
C GLU A 460 5.82 -24.30 -1.43
N THR A 461 6.16 -25.56 -1.10
CA THR A 461 7.47 -25.85 -0.52
C THR A 461 8.51 -25.65 -1.62
N PRO A 462 9.57 -24.84 -1.39
CA PRO A 462 10.64 -24.70 -2.38
C PRO A 462 11.15 -26.09 -2.74
N ARG A 463 11.15 -26.41 -4.04
CA ARG A 463 11.85 -27.62 -4.49
C ARG A 463 13.31 -27.50 -4.04
N GLU A 464 13.86 -28.58 -3.48
CA GLU A 464 15.31 -28.73 -3.37
C GLU A 464 15.85 -28.63 -4.80
N VAL A 465 16.35 -27.45 -5.17
CA VAL A 465 17.17 -27.31 -6.36
C VAL A 465 18.58 -27.66 -5.88
N PRO A 466 19.17 -28.79 -6.31
CA PRO A 466 20.57 -29.05 -6.05
C PRO A 466 21.34 -28.02 -6.88
N LEU A 467 21.62 -26.88 -6.26
CA LEU A 467 22.53 -25.91 -6.81
C LEU A 467 23.94 -26.44 -6.53
N GLU A 468 24.41 -27.35 -7.37
CA GLU A 468 25.84 -27.60 -7.49
C GLU A 468 26.45 -26.37 -8.16
N PHE A 469 26.74 -25.35 -7.36
CA PHE A 469 27.71 -24.35 -7.76
C PHE A 469 29.09 -24.99 -7.61
N PRO A 470 29.87 -25.19 -8.69
CA PRO A 470 31.29 -25.49 -8.56
C PRO A 470 31.96 -24.27 -7.92
N LEU A 471 31.97 -24.24 -6.58
CA LEU A 471 32.56 -23.18 -5.78
C LEU A 471 34.06 -23.42 -5.72
N ASP A 472 34.83 -22.58 -6.42
CA ASP A 472 36.25 -22.45 -6.16
C ASP A 472 36.44 -21.73 -4.83
N ARG A 473 36.40 -22.51 -3.75
CA ARG A 473 36.52 -22.03 -2.37
C ARG A 473 37.83 -21.28 -2.13
N VAL A 474 38.89 -21.61 -2.87
CA VAL A 474 40.19 -20.95 -2.72
C VAL A 474 40.13 -19.54 -3.31
N LYS A 475 39.58 -19.41 -4.52
CA LYS A 475 39.37 -18.11 -5.17
C LYS A 475 38.42 -17.21 -4.38
N LEU A 476 37.28 -17.75 -3.95
CA LEU A 476 36.29 -17.00 -3.17
C LEU A 476 36.86 -16.55 -1.83
N ARG A 477 37.58 -17.42 -1.12
CA ARG A 477 38.21 -17.07 0.14
C ARG A 477 39.23 -15.94 -0.01
N ALA A 478 40.02 -15.94 -1.08
CA ALA A 478 40.95 -14.83 -1.35
C ALA A 478 40.21 -13.49 -1.57
N VAL A 479 39.07 -13.51 -2.28
CA VAL A 479 38.22 -12.32 -2.46
C VAL A 479 37.63 -11.85 -1.14
N PHE A 480 37.02 -12.75 -0.36
CA PHE A 480 36.42 -12.42 0.93
C PHE A 480 37.43 -11.98 1.98
N ASP A 481 38.59 -12.64 2.09
CA ASP A 481 39.65 -12.25 3.02
C ASP A 481 40.16 -10.83 2.70
N THR A 482 40.20 -10.46 1.41
CA THR A 482 40.56 -9.09 0.97
C THR A 482 39.49 -8.09 1.41
N ILE A 483 38.22 -8.35 1.11
CA ILE A 483 37.08 -7.47 1.46
C ILE A 483 36.98 -7.27 2.98
N LEU A 484 37.12 -8.35 3.75
CA LEU A 484 37.11 -8.31 5.22
C LEU A 484 38.31 -7.55 5.79
N SER A 485 39.47 -7.63 5.15
CA SER A 485 40.68 -6.90 5.58
C SER A 485 40.62 -5.40 5.29
N GLU A 486 39.84 -5.00 4.28
CA GLU A 486 39.66 -3.59 3.89
C GLU A 486 38.55 -2.88 4.69
N GLY A 487 37.88 -3.59 5.61
CA GLY A 487 36.82 -3.03 6.46
C GLY A 487 35.50 -2.80 5.72
N HIS A 488 35.29 -3.49 4.59
CA HIS A 488 34.06 -3.45 3.83
C HIS A 488 33.12 -4.57 4.28
N ASP A 489 32.04 -4.23 4.98
CA ASP A 489 31.02 -5.18 5.43
C ASP A 489 29.98 -5.52 4.34
N ILE A 490 30.22 -5.12 3.08
CA ILE A 490 29.23 -5.11 2.00
C ILE A 490 29.82 -5.66 0.71
N LEU A 491 29.09 -6.58 0.06
CA LEU A 491 29.43 -7.13 -1.26
C LEU A 491 28.76 -6.32 -2.38
N THR A 492 29.49 -6.05 -3.45
CA THR A 492 29.00 -5.39 -4.67
C THR A 492 28.68 -6.42 -5.75
N GLU A 493 27.96 -6.04 -6.82
CA GLU A 493 27.69 -6.96 -7.96
C GLU A 493 28.96 -7.52 -8.64
N ASN A 494 30.12 -6.88 -8.44
CA ASN A 494 31.40 -7.26 -9.05
C ASN A 494 32.30 -8.09 -8.13
N THR A 495 31.86 -8.39 -6.91
CA THR A 495 32.57 -9.17 -5.86
C THR A 495 31.69 -10.30 -5.40
#